data_AF-A0A7J7MEA6-F1
#
_entry.id   AF-A0A7J7MEA6-F1
#
_cell.length_a   1.000
_cell.length_b   1.000
_cell.length_c   1.000
_cell.angle_alpha   90.00
_cell.angle_beta   90.00
_cell.angle_gamma   90.00
#
_symmetry.space_group_name_H-M   'P 1'
#
loop_
_entity.id
_entity.type
_entity.pdbx_description
1 polymer ?
#
loop_
_entity_poly.entity_id
_entity_poly.type
_entity_poly.pdbx_seq_one_letter_code
_entity_poly.pdbx_strand_id
1 'polypeptide(L)'
;MLAYKANMALKNRKSRLKTNNYDAYETDEERKSKRPKGVKKEDWIEFVDHLSTPEEQVKCEKGKAARSKVHSPHTTGRLVTSRKKEILEKGRPKGSVKRYKICMA
;
A
#
# COMPACT_ATOMS: atom_id res chain seq x y z
N MET A 1 -9.58 -2.80 -21.11
CA MET A 1 -9.69 -1.65 -20.18
C MET A 1 -10.70 -1.85 -19.05
N LEU A 2 -11.92 -2.37 -19.32
CA LEU A 2 -12.96 -2.59 -18.29
C LEU A 2 -12.53 -3.56 -17.17
N ALA A 3 -11.98 -4.72 -17.52
CA ALA A 3 -11.53 -5.72 -16.53
C ALA A 3 -10.40 -5.19 -15.61
N TYR A 4 -9.48 -4.38 -16.14
CA TYR A 4 -8.42 -3.76 -15.35
C TYR A 4 -8.97 -2.79 -14.30
N LYS A 5 -9.93 -1.94 -14.68
CA LYS A 5 -10.59 -1.00 -13.76
C LYS A 5 -11.39 -1.75 -12.68
N ALA A 6 -12.08 -2.82 -13.06
CA ALA A 6 -12.80 -3.69 -12.12
C ALA A 6 -11.85 -4.34 -11.09
N ASN A 7 -10.70 -4.86 -11.54
CA ASN A 7 -9.67 -5.43 -10.66
C ASN A 7 -9.10 -4.40 -9.69
N MET A 8 -8.87 -3.16 -10.14
CA MET A 8 -8.44 -2.07 -9.25
C MET A 8 -9.51 -1.71 -8.21
N ALA A 9 -10.77 -1.61 -8.61
CA ALA A 9 -11.88 -1.36 -7.70
C ALA A 9 -12.02 -2.47 -6.65
N LEU A 10 -11.89 -3.73 -7.06
CA LEU A 10 -11.91 -4.89 -6.16
C LEU A 10 -10.75 -4.84 -5.16
N LYS A 11 -9.53 -4.57 -5.63
CA LYS A 11 -8.34 -4.44 -4.78
C LYS A 11 -8.50 -3.33 -3.75
N ASN A 12 -8.97 -2.16 -4.16
CA ASN A 12 -9.21 -1.03 -3.27
C ASN A 12 -10.31 -1.34 -2.25
N ARG A 13 -11.39 -2.00 -2.68
CA ARG A 13 -12.47 -2.44 -1.78
C ARG A 13 -11.95 -3.40 -0.70
N LYS A 14 -11.17 -4.42 -1.08
CA LYS A 14 -10.55 -5.37 -0.13
C LYS A 14 -9.64 -4.65 0.87
N SER A 15 -8.80 -3.71 0.38
CA SER A 15 -7.94 -2.92 1.26
C SER A 15 -8.74 -2.10 2.27
N ARG A 16 -9.80 -1.41 1.83
CA ARG A 16 -10.66 -0.61 2.71
C ARG A 16 -11.39 -1.48 3.74
N LEU A 17 -11.81 -2.68 3.36
CA LEU A 17 -12.43 -3.61 4.29
C LEU A 17 -11.48 -4.00 5.43
N LYS A 18 -10.21 -4.30 5.09
CA LYS A 18 -9.18 -4.61 6.08
C LYS A 18 -8.92 -3.40 7.00
N THR A 19 -8.63 -2.23 6.43
CA THR A 19 -8.28 -1.05 7.24
C THR A 19 -9.43 -0.58 8.13
N ASN A 20 -10.68 -0.61 7.64
CA ASN A 20 -11.81 -0.08 8.39
C ASN A 20 -12.44 -1.07 9.38
N ASN A 21 -12.38 -2.38 9.12
CA ASN A 21 -13.10 -3.38 9.91
C ASN A 21 -12.20 -4.42 10.58
N TYR A 22 -10.97 -4.64 10.08
CA TYR A 22 -10.03 -5.59 10.69
C TYR A 22 -9.02 -4.86 11.57
N ASP A 23 -8.31 -3.86 11.01
CA ASP A 23 -7.28 -3.11 11.73
C ASP A 23 -7.85 -2.20 12.85
N ALA A 24 -9.16 -1.97 12.87
CA ALA A 24 -9.83 -1.14 13.87
C ALA A 24 -10.03 -1.82 15.23
N TYR A 25 -9.92 -3.15 15.29
CA TYR A 25 -10.16 -3.93 16.51
C TYR A 25 -8.91 -4.71 16.89
N GLU A 26 -8.69 -4.86 18.19
CA GLU A 26 -7.48 -5.48 18.74
C GLU A 26 -7.65 -6.99 18.94
N THR A 27 -8.85 -7.43 19.29
CA THR A 27 -9.17 -8.85 19.54
C THR A 27 -9.85 -9.54 18.35
N ASP A 28 -9.57 -10.83 18.17
CA ASP A 28 -10.14 -11.63 17.07
C ASP A 28 -11.64 -11.89 17.21
N GLU A 29 -12.14 -11.97 18.44
CA GLU A 29 -13.57 -12.14 18.73
C GLU A 29 -14.38 -10.91 18.33
N GLU A 30 -13.87 -9.71 18.64
CA GLU A 30 -14.47 -8.46 18.20
C GLU A 30 -14.47 -8.35 16.67
N ARG A 31 -13.37 -8.73 16.00
CA ARG A 31 -13.28 -8.74 14.53
C ARG A 31 -14.31 -9.66 13.88
N LYS A 32 -14.52 -10.86 14.43
CA LYS A 32 -15.53 -11.81 13.93
C LYS A 32 -16.96 -11.30 14.14
N SER A 33 -17.21 -10.62 15.26
CA SER A 33 -18.53 -10.04 15.57
C SER A 33 -18.88 -8.83 14.69
N LYS A 34 -17.87 -7.99 14.36
CA LYS A 34 -18.04 -6.74 13.60
C LYS A 34 -17.95 -6.97 12.09
N ARG A 35 -18.82 -7.85 11.59
CA ARG A 35 -18.91 -8.16 10.15
C ARG A 35 -19.44 -6.96 9.36
N PRO A 36 -18.76 -6.53 8.27
CA PRO A 36 -19.27 -5.49 7.39
C PRO A 36 -20.53 -5.91 6.62
N LYS A 37 -21.44 -4.96 6.37
CA LYS A 37 -22.70 -5.19 5.63
C LYS A 37 -22.38 -5.62 4.19
N GLY A 38 -22.98 -6.72 3.74
CA GLY A 38 -22.81 -7.26 2.38
C GLY A 38 -21.63 -8.22 2.18
N VAL A 39 -21.05 -8.74 3.26
CA VAL A 39 -20.10 -9.87 3.24
C VAL A 39 -20.77 -11.07 3.92
N LYS A 40 -20.59 -12.27 3.36
CA LYS A 40 -21.08 -13.52 3.96
C LYS A 40 -20.37 -13.75 5.30
N LYS A 41 -21.04 -14.44 6.23
CA LYS A 41 -20.48 -14.63 7.59
C LYS A 41 -19.29 -15.58 7.54
N GLU A 42 -19.42 -16.63 6.74
CA GLU A 42 -18.47 -17.70 6.56
C GLU A 42 -17.17 -17.14 5.98
N ASP A 43 -17.27 -16.44 4.85
CA ASP A 43 -16.15 -15.77 4.18
C ASP A 43 -15.41 -14.77 5.10
N TRP A 44 -16.15 -14.10 6.01
CA TRP A 44 -15.54 -13.15 6.94
C TRP A 44 -14.77 -13.84 8.05
N ILE A 45 -15.30 -14.93 8.61
CA ILE A 45 -14.62 -15.70 9.64
C ILE A 45 -13.35 -16.32 9.08
N GLU A 46 -13.44 -16.97 7.91
CA GLU A 46 -12.27 -17.57 7.23
C GLU A 46 -11.19 -16.51 6.93
N PHE A 47 -11.60 -15.30 6.54
CA PHE A 47 -10.67 -14.19 6.33
C PHE A 47 -9.97 -13.75 7.62
N VAL A 48 -10.69 -13.65 8.74
CA VAL A 48 -10.09 -13.29 10.03
C VAL A 48 -9.12 -14.38 10.48
N ASP A 49 -9.53 -15.64 10.40
CA ASP A 49 -8.70 -16.79 10.79
C ASP A 49 -7.42 -16.88 9.94
N HIS A 50 -7.54 -16.69 8.63
CA HIS A 50 -6.38 -16.63 7.72
C HIS A 50 -5.41 -15.51 8.10
N LEU A 51 -5.91 -14.32 8.45
CA LEU A 51 -5.06 -13.20 8.85
C LEU A 51 -4.43 -13.35 10.24
N SER A 52 -5.07 -14.12 11.13
CA SER A 52 -4.52 -14.44 12.45
C SER A 52 -3.38 -15.47 12.39
N THR A 53 -3.14 -16.11 11.22
CA THR A 53 -2.00 -17.01 11.07
C THR A 53 -0.66 -16.26 11.16
N PRO A 54 0.35 -16.83 11.84
CA PRO A 54 1.64 -16.15 12.05
C PRO A 54 2.39 -15.88 10.74
N GLU A 55 2.23 -16.77 9.75
CA GLU A 55 2.86 -16.61 8.44
C GLU A 55 2.39 -15.34 7.72
N GLU A 56 1.08 -15.08 7.76
CA GLU A 56 0.47 -13.93 7.11
C GLU A 56 0.79 -12.62 7.84
N GLN A 57 0.90 -12.66 9.17
CA GLN A 57 1.36 -11.52 9.96
C GLN A 57 2.79 -11.13 9.57
N VAL A 58 3.72 -12.11 9.50
CA VAL A 58 5.11 -11.88 9.07
C VAL A 58 5.17 -11.33 7.64
N LYS A 59 4.37 -11.87 6.71
CA LYS A 59 4.29 -11.33 5.33
C LYS A 59 3.76 -9.90 5.32
N CYS A 60 2.74 -9.59 6.11
CA CYS A 60 2.18 -8.26 6.22
C CYS A 60 3.20 -7.25 6.76
N GLU A 61 3.94 -7.59 7.80
CA GLU A 61 5.00 -6.77 8.38
C GLU A 61 6.15 -6.53 7.41
N LYS A 62 6.65 -7.60 6.77
CA LYS A 62 7.66 -7.49 5.70
C LYS A 62 7.19 -6.56 4.59
N GLY A 63 5.92 -6.67 4.18
CA GLY A 63 5.32 -5.79 3.19
C GLY A 63 5.23 -4.34 3.63
N LYS A 64 4.87 -4.08 4.90
CA LYS A 64 4.86 -2.72 5.49
C LYS A 64 6.27 -2.13 5.51
N ALA A 65 7.26 -2.89 5.97
CA ALA A 65 8.66 -2.48 6.02
C ALA A 65 9.27 -2.27 4.61
N ALA A 66 8.90 -3.08 3.63
CA ALA A 66 9.34 -2.88 2.26
C ALA A 66 8.77 -1.58 1.69
N ARG A 67 7.46 -1.33 1.87
CA ARG A 67 6.81 -0.09 1.39
C ARG A 67 7.35 1.16 2.07
N SER A 68 7.68 1.12 3.36
CA SER A 68 8.28 2.28 4.04
C SER A 68 9.68 2.62 3.52
N LYS A 69 10.44 1.61 3.06
CA LYS A 69 11.76 1.77 2.44
C LYS A 69 11.71 2.26 0.99
N VAL A 70 10.55 2.20 0.32
CA VAL A 70 10.40 2.72 -1.04
C VAL A 70 10.41 4.25 -1.00
N HIS A 71 11.59 4.83 -1.17
CA HIS A 71 11.81 6.27 -1.16
C HIS A 71 11.73 6.92 -2.56
N SER A 72 11.48 6.14 -3.61
CA SER A 72 11.37 6.65 -4.97
C SER A 72 10.14 6.06 -5.64
N PRO A 73 9.04 6.82 -5.81
CA PRO A 73 8.02 6.42 -6.77
C PRO A 73 8.70 6.34 -8.14
N HIS A 74 8.54 5.23 -8.84
CA HIS A 74 9.11 5.03 -10.18
C HIS A 74 8.55 6.01 -11.24
N THR A 75 7.53 6.78 -10.88
CA THR A 75 6.91 7.82 -11.69
C THR A 75 7.41 9.20 -11.26
N THR A 76 8.49 9.66 -11.88
CA THR A 76 8.65 11.12 -12.05
C THR A 76 7.53 11.60 -12.94
N GLY A 77 6.63 12.46 -12.43
CA GLY A 77 5.39 12.91 -13.09
C GLY A 77 5.50 13.35 -14.57
N ARG A 78 5.28 14.64 -14.89
CA ARG A 78 5.29 15.10 -16.30
C ARG A 78 6.71 15.21 -16.89
N LEU A 79 7.72 15.34 -16.04
CA LEU A 79 9.12 15.51 -16.44
C LEU A 79 9.87 14.20 -16.26
N VAL A 80 10.63 13.81 -17.28
CA VAL A 80 11.53 12.65 -17.23
C VAL A 80 12.57 12.86 -16.14
N THR A 81 12.98 11.77 -15.47
CA THR A 81 14.03 11.77 -14.43
C THR A 81 15.27 12.57 -14.81
N SER A 82 15.73 12.46 -16.06
CA SER A 82 16.89 13.20 -16.58
C SER A 82 16.71 14.72 -16.50
N ARG A 83 15.52 15.24 -16.81
CA ARG A 83 15.23 16.68 -16.83
C ARG A 83 15.07 17.26 -15.43
N LYS A 84 14.48 16.50 -14.51
CA LYS A 84 14.43 16.88 -13.09
C LYS A 84 15.83 16.90 -12.45
N LYS A 85 16.71 15.97 -12.84
CA LYS A 85 18.11 15.95 -12.40
C LYS A 85 18.81 17.25 -12.77
N GLU A 86 18.68 17.67 -14.03
CA GLU A 86 19.29 18.89 -14.56
C GLU A 86 18.81 20.14 -13.83
N ILE A 87 17.51 20.26 -13.54
CA ILE A 87 16.95 21.39 -12.78
C ILE A 87 17.53 21.43 -11.35
N LEU A 88 17.61 20.26 -10.69
CA LEU A 88 18.15 20.15 -9.33
C LEU A 88 19.66 20.42 -9.27
N GLU A 89 20.41 20.03 -10.29
CA GLU A 89 21.86 20.30 -10.40
C GLU A 89 22.12 21.79 -10.69
N LYS A 90 21.30 22.43 -11.55
CA LYS A 90 21.39 23.88 -11.79
C LYS A 90 21.11 24.72 -10.52
N GLY A 91 20.23 24.24 -9.64
CA GLY A 91 19.97 24.87 -8.33
C GLY A 91 21.01 24.58 -7.25
N ARG A 92 21.95 23.64 -7.46
CA ARG A 92 23.03 23.30 -6.51
C ARG A 92 24.38 23.20 -7.25
N PRO A 93 25.16 24.29 -7.31
CA PRO A 93 26.41 24.31 -8.09
C PRO A 93 27.52 23.38 -7.59
N LYS A 94 27.42 22.82 -6.38
CA LYS A 94 28.41 21.86 -5.82
C LYS A 94 27.72 20.68 -5.11
N GLY A 95 27.05 19.81 -5.85
CA GLY A 95 26.60 18.54 -5.29
C GLY A 95 25.94 17.60 -6.28
N SER A 96 26.36 16.34 -6.28
CA SER A 96 25.70 15.29 -7.05
C SER A 96 24.29 15.02 -6.51
N VAL A 97 23.28 15.11 -7.38
CA VAL A 97 21.88 14.87 -6.99
C VAL A 97 21.60 13.37 -6.99
N LYS A 98 21.33 12.81 -5.81
CA LYS A 98 20.97 11.39 -5.66
C LYS A 98 19.60 11.11 -6.29
N ARG A 99 19.47 9.93 -6.91
CA ARG A 99 18.32 9.53 -7.75
C ARG A 99 16.96 9.62 -7.05
N TYR A 100 16.90 9.34 -5.75
CA TYR A 100 15.65 9.41 -4.98
C TYR A 100 15.10 10.83 -4.82
N LYS A 101 15.96 11.87 -4.80
CA LYS A 101 15.51 13.27 -4.72
C LYS A 101 14.84 13.74 -6.01
N ILE A 102 15.22 13.14 -7.14
CA ILE A 102 14.68 13.45 -8.46
C ILE A 102 13.21 13.00 -8.58
N CYS A 103 12.87 11.87 -7.96
CA CYS A 103 11.52 11.32 -8.01
C CYS A 103 10.56 11.96 -7.00
N MET A 104 11.08 12.59 -5.94
CA MET A 104 10.30 13.22 -4.88
C MET A 104 10.10 14.74 -5.01
N ALA A 105 10.89 15.42 -5.87
CA ALA A 105 10.71 16.83 -6.21
C ALA A 105 9.61 17.01 -7.27
#